data_AF-A0A833WZ48-F1
#
_entry.id   AF-A0A833WZ48-F1
#
_cell.length_a   1.000
_cell.length_b   1.000
_cell.length_c   1.000
_cell.angle_alpha   90.00
_cell.angle_beta   90.00
_cell.angle_gamma   90.00
#
_symmetry.space_group_name_H-M   'P 1'
#
loop_
_entity.id
_entity.type
_entity.pdbx_description
1 polymer ?
#
loop_
_entity_poly.entity_id
_entity_poly.type
_entity_poly.pdbx_seq_one_letter_code
_entity_poly.pdbx_strand_id
1 'polypeptide(L)'
;MIRISLSAACTQAQPALGNFPGVPVNLNMEPLFRRKDKVVIVVGATGTGKSRLAIDLAKRTPAEIINCDKIQVYKGLDIVTNKVTEEECLGVPHHLLGTTDPDSHFTADDFCHHASLVLESVTGRDRLPIIAGGSNSYIEALVNHHTEFRMKYECCFLWVDVSLPVLHSYLPERVDRMVEAGLVDEARKMFDPEADYSRGIRRAIGLPELDKYLRIEATADERTRARLLEAAITKIKENTCNLACRQLQKIHRLYSQWEWSMHRLDATEVFRKRGRREADEAWDKLVVGPSDIIVDQFLYAQDRVTTINVSHEAATSAVIAASVPTGAVAAASRY
;
A
#
# COMPACT_ATOMS: atom_id res chain seq x y z
N MET A 1 4.23 45.32 66.70
CA MET A 1 5.21 46.04 65.85
C MET A 1 4.92 45.63 64.40
N ILE A 2 4.03 46.30 63.65
CA ILE A 2 4.20 47.53 62.80
C ILE A 2 5.50 47.43 61.96
N ARG A 3 5.55 47.42 60.61
CA ARG A 3 4.87 48.14 59.48
C ARG A 3 4.73 47.17 58.26
N ILE A 4 3.64 47.05 57.48
CA ILE A 4 3.00 47.91 56.44
C ILE A 4 3.90 48.40 55.28
N SER A 5 3.56 48.00 54.04
CA SER A 5 3.50 48.79 52.78
C SER A 5 2.94 47.90 51.63
N LEU A 6 1.66 48.02 51.23
CA LEU A 6 1.08 48.81 50.09
C LEU A 6 1.44 48.24 48.69
N SER A 7 0.48 47.62 47.97
CA SER A 7 -0.38 48.21 46.90
C SER A 7 0.33 48.23 45.53
N ALA A 8 -0.22 47.86 44.36
CA ALA A 8 -1.54 48.10 43.79
C ALA A 8 -1.83 47.14 42.61
N ALA A 9 -3.11 47.04 42.24
CA ALA A 9 -3.62 46.48 40.98
C ALA A 9 -3.76 47.56 39.88
N CYS A 10 -4.11 47.10 38.66
CA CYS A 10 -4.41 47.85 37.40
C CYS A 10 -3.20 48.38 36.62
N THR A 11 -3.12 48.23 35.29
CA THR A 11 -4.07 48.80 34.32
C THR A 11 -3.94 48.11 32.95
N GLN A 12 -5.07 47.92 32.24
CA GLN A 12 -5.11 47.54 30.82
C GLN A 12 -4.45 48.63 29.94
N ALA A 13 -3.77 48.21 28.87
CA ALA A 13 -3.31 49.11 27.81
C ALA A 13 -3.67 48.52 26.44
N GLN A 14 -4.63 49.15 25.75
CA GLN A 14 -4.79 49.04 24.29
C GLN A 14 -3.65 49.81 23.60
N PRO A 15 -3.17 49.37 22.43
CA PRO A 15 -2.48 50.26 21.51
C PRO A 15 -3.40 50.71 20.36
N ALA A 16 -3.44 52.03 20.26
CA ALA A 16 -3.80 52.94 19.18
C ALA A 16 -4.08 52.39 17.77
N LEU A 17 -5.20 52.86 17.21
CA LEU A 17 -5.43 53.07 15.79
C LEU A 17 -4.33 53.96 15.20
N GLY A 18 -3.46 53.36 14.39
CA GLY A 18 -2.49 54.05 13.55
C GLY A 18 -2.72 53.71 12.08
N ASN A 19 -3.26 54.67 11.33
CA ASN A 19 -3.26 54.66 9.87
C ASN A 19 -1.81 54.69 9.37
N PHE A 20 -1.38 53.67 8.61
CA PHE A 20 -0.23 53.76 7.72
C PHE A 20 -0.54 53.12 6.35
N PRO A 21 0.03 53.67 5.27
CA PRO A 21 -0.46 53.54 3.90
C PRO A 21 0.00 52.24 3.23
N GLY A 22 -0.78 51.85 2.22
CA GLY A 22 -0.67 50.65 1.38
C GLY A 22 0.70 49.99 1.29
N VAL A 23 0.83 48.83 1.94
CA VAL A 23 1.75 47.78 1.54
C VAL A 23 0.99 46.91 0.52
N PRO A 24 1.50 46.70 -0.71
CA PRO A 24 0.90 45.71 -1.57
C PRO A 24 1.13 44.35 -0.90
N VAL A 25 0.05 43.77 -0.38
CA VAL A 25 0.03 42.36 -0.01
C VAL A 25 0.26 41.63 -1.31
N ASN A 26 1.51 41.24 -1.58
CA ASN A 26 1.81 40.25 -2.58
C ASN A 26 1.32 38.92 -1.99
N LEU A 27 0.00 38.75 -2.01
CA LEU A 27 -0.65 37.45 -1.98
C LEU A 27 -0.16 36.78 -3.24
N ASN A 28 0.98 36.12 -3.12
CA ASN A 28 1.41 35.12 -4.08
C ASN A 28 0.37 33.99 -3.96
N MET A 29 -0.77 34.19 -4.62
CA MET A 29 -1.70 33.14 -5.01
C MET A 29 -0.99 32.33 -6.10
N GLU A 30 0.04 31.59 -5.70
CA GLU A 30 0.39 30.36 -6.38
C GLU A 30 -0.92 29.55 -6.50
N PRO A 31 -1.27 29.02 -7.69
CA PRO A 31 -2.56 28.41 -7.89
C PRO A 31 -2.80 27.31 -6.85
N LEU A 32 -3.98 27.33 -6.23
CA LEU A 32 -4.50 26.38 -5.23
C LEU A 32 -4.68 24.93 -5.75
N PHE A 33 -3.91 24.53 -6.76
CA PHE A 33 -3.82 23.15 -7.23
C PHE A 33 -2.45 22.59 -6.83
N ARG A 34 -2.28 22.25 -5.54
CA ARG A 34 -1.19 21.35 -5.15
C ARG A 34 -1.36 20.07 -5.97
N ARG A 35 -0.36 19.75 -6.80
CA ARG A 35 -0.28 18.45 -7.47
C ARG A 35 -0.33 17.37 -6.39
N LYS A 36 -1.20 16.38 -6.55
CA LYS A 36 -1.31 15.29 -5.59
C LYS A 36 -0.08 14.40 -5.69
N ASP A 37 0.42 13.97 -4.55
CA ASP A 37 1.49 12.97 -4.47
C ASP A 37 0.98 11.61 -4.97
N LYS A 38 1.86 10.81 -5.56
CA LYS A 38 1.51 9.54 -6.20
C LYS A 38 1.66 8.39 -5.20
N VAL A 39 0.66 7.50 -5.16
CA VAL A 39 0.70 6.27 -4.35
C VAL A 39 0.27 5.08 -5.21
N VAL A 40 1.01 3.98 -5.14
CA VAL A 40 0.61 2.71 -5.76
C VAL A 40 0.03 1.79 -4.69
N ILE A 41 -1.09 1.13 -4.99
CA ILE A 41 -1.77 0.22 -4.07
C ILE A 41 -1.88 -1.16 -4.73
N VAL A 42 -1.20 -2.16 -4.18
CA VAL A 42 -1.19 -3.54 -4.66
C VAL A 42 -2.19 -4.38 -3.86
N VAL A 43 -3.27 -4.80 -4.52
CA VAL A 43 -4.38 -5.58 -3.93
C VAL A 43 -4.48 -6.97 -4.55
N GLY A 44 -5.15 -7.89 -3.84
CA GLY A 44 -5.24 -9.29 -4.24
C GLY A 44 -5.53 -10.22 -3.05
N ALA A 45 -6.08 -11.40 -3.33
CA ALA A 45 -6.31 -12.42 -2.31
C ALA A 45 -4.98 -12.90 -1.68
N THR A 46 -5.05 -13.53 -0.50
CA THR A 46 -3.87 -14.18 0.12
C THR A 46 -3.24 -15.16 -0.87
N GLY A 47 -1.91 -15.19 -0.93
CA GLY A 47 -1.17 -16.10 -1.80
C GLY A 47 -1.04 -15.68 -3.27
N THR A 48 -1.64 -14.57 -3.72
CA THR A 48 -1.55 -14.15 -5.14
C THR A 48 -0.23 -13.46 -5.53
N GLY A 49 0.67 -13.18 -4.58
CA GLY A 49 1.99 -12.59 -4.87
C GLY A 49 2.07 -11.07 -4.73
N LYS A 50 1.18 -10.43 -3.96
CA LYS A 50 1.20 -8.97 -3.73
C LYS A 50 2.56 -8.41 -3.25
N SER A 51 3.14 -9.02 -2.22
CA SER A 51 4.43 -8.56 -1.67
C SER A 51 5.56 -8.72 -2.70
N ARG A 52 5.56 -9.84 -3.45
CA ARG A 52 6.49 -10.07 -4.56
C ARG A 52 6.39 -8.94 -5.59
N LEU A 53 5.18 -8.58 -6.03
CA LEU A 53 5.00 -7.50 -6.99
C LEU A 53 5.46 -6.15 -6.45
N ALA A 54 5.14 -5.82 -5.19
CA ALA A 54 5.56 -4.58 -4.56
C ALA A 54 7.10 -4.45 -4.52
N ILE A 55 7.80 -5.53 -4.21
CA ILE A 55 9.28 -5.59 -4.19
C ILE A 55 9.85 -5.50 -5.60
N ASP A 56 9.25 -6.20 -6.57
CA ASP A 56 9.67 -6.14 -7.98
C ASP A 56 9.53 -4.72 -8.56
N LEU A 57 8.49 -3.97 -8.18
CA LEU A 57 8.32 -2.57 -8.55
C LEU A 57 9.34 -1.66 -7.84
N ALA A 58 9.61 -1.89 -6.55
CA ALA A 58 10.58 -1.12 -5.79
C ALA A 58 12.03 -1.28 -6.25
N LYS A 59 12.33 -2.33 -7.02
CA LYS A 59 13.61 -2.50 -7.71
C LYS A 59 13.75 -1.63 -8.96
N ARG A 60 12.64 -1.24 -9.59
CA ARG A 60 12.61 -0.48 -10.84
C ARG A 60 12.45 1.01 -10.60
N THR A 61 11.76 1.38 -9.52
CA THR A 61 11.55 2.77 -9.11
C THR A 61 11.93 2.89 -7.63
N PRO A 62 12.65 3.96 -7.22
CA PRO A 62 12.95 4.19 -5.80
C PRO A 62 11.66 4.26 -4.97
N ALA A 63 11.36 3.18 -4.27
CA ALA A 63 10.09 3.01 -3.57
C ALA A 63 10.28 2.39 -2.18
N GLU A 64 9.26 2.54 -1.35
CA GLU A 64 9.17 1.90 -0.04
C GLU A 64 7.78 1.30 0.15
N ILE A 65 7.71 0.17 0.85
CA ILE A 65 6.49 -0.64 0.96
C ILE A 65 5.82 -0.36 2.30
N ILE A 66 4.53 -0.08 2.27
CA ILE A 66 3.68 0.04 3.46
C ILE A 66 2.78 -1.19 3.53
N ASN A 67 2.95 -2.03 4.55
CA ASN A 67 2.10 -3.18 4.77
C ASN A 67 0.66 -2.74 5.11
N CYS A 68 -0.33 -3.32 4.43
CA CYS A 68 -1.75 -3.16 4.76
C CYS A 68 -2.43 -4.50 5.09
N ASP A 69 -1.69 -5.52 5.54
CA ASP A 69 -2.25 -6.70 6.17
C ASP A 69 -2.37 -6.53 7.70
N LYS A 70 -3.62 -6.60 8.19
CA LYS A 70 -3.98 -6.41 9.61
C LYS A 70 -3.36 -7.42 10.56
N ILE A 71 -2.92 -8.58 10.07
CA ILE A 71 -2.27 -9.60 10.91
C ILE A 71 -0.76 -9.41 10.86
N GLN A 72 -0.19 -9.01 9.72
CA GLN A 72 1.25 -8.82 9.57
C GLN A 72 1.78 -7.55 10.26
N VAL A 73 0.90 -6.65 10.72
CA VAL A 73 1.30 -5.48 11.50
C VAL A 73 1.93 -5.84 12.85
N TYR A 74 1.57 -7.00 13.41
CA TYR A 74 2.01 -7.44 14.74
C TYR A 74 3.39 -8.14 14.72
N LYS A 75 4.15 -7.95 15.78
CA LYS A 75 5.45 -8.59 16.03
C LYS A 75 5.32 -10.11 16.19
N GLY A 76 6.29 -10.84 15.66
CA GLY A 76 6.37 -12.30 15.75
C GLY A 76 5.32 -13.01 14.90
N LEU A 77 5.29 -14.34 15.00
CA LEU A 77 4.47 -15.20 14.14
C LEU A 77 4.75 -15.01 12.64
N ASP A 78 6.01 -14.82 12.25
CA ASP A 78 6.40 -14.45 10.89
C ASP A 78 6.03 -15.54 9.88
N ILE A 79 6.14 -16.82 10.27
CA ILE A 79 5.76 -17.95 9.42
C ILE A 79 4.23 -18.05 9.35
N VAL A 80 3.54 -18.13 10.49
CA VAL A 80 2.07 -18.23 10.59
C VAL A 80 1.38 -17.08 9.82
N THR A 81 1.93 -15.87 9.93
CA THR A 81 1.37 -14.67 9.30
C THR A 81 1.91 -14.42 7.89
N ASN A 82 2.79 -15.29 7.38
CA ASN A 82 3.37 -15.24 6.04
C ASN A 82 4.02 -13.88 5.76
N LYS A 83 4.78 -13.33 6.72
CA LYS A 83 5.56 -12.12 6.47
C LYS A 83 6.66 -12.42 5.46
N VAL A 84 6.99 -11.42 4.67
CA VAL A 84 8.15 -11.46 3.78
C VAL A 84 9.42 -11.57 4.63
N THR A 85 10.35 -12.44 4.25
CA THR A 85 11.63 -12.56 4.98
C THR A 85 12.60 -11.44 4.61
N GLU A 86 13.66 -11.24 5.40
CA GLU A 86 14.69 -10.24 5.09
C GLU A 86 15.36 -10.52 3.73
N GLU A 87 15.58 -11.80 3.39
CA GLU A 87 16.12 -12.20 2.10
C GLU A 87 15.16 -11.88 0.95
N GLU A 88 13.87 -12.10 1.14
CA GLU A 88 12.85 -11.79 0.15
C GLU A 88 12.64 -10.27 -0.02
N CYS A 89 12.86 -9.48 1.03
CA CYS A 89 12.77 -8.01 0.98
C CYS A 89 13.79 -7.40 0.02
N LEU A 90 14.94 -8.06 -0.20
CA LEU A 90 16.01 -7.61 -1.11
C LEU A 90 16.46 -6.17 -0.84
N GLY A 91 16.48 -5.78 0.44
CA GLY A 91 16.87 -4.44 0.91
C GLY A 91 15.79 -3.35 0.72
N VAL A 92 14.59 -3.68 0.23
CA VAL A 92 13.48 -2.73 0.11
C VAL A 92 12.92 -2.41 1.50
N PRO A 93 12.85 -1.13 1.91
CA PRO A 93 12.27 -0.74 3.19
C PRO A 93 10.79 -1.12 3.28
N HIS A 94 10.41 -1.75 4.39
CA HIS A 94 9.02 -2.10 4.72
C HIS A 94 8.58 -1.37 6.00
N HIS A 95 7.37 -0.81 5.94
CA HIS A 95 6.72 -0.10 7.04
C HIS A 95 5.46 -0.84 7.49
N LEU A 96 5.09 -0.65 8.75
CA LEU A 96 3.91 -1.28 9.37
C LEU A 96 3.89 -2.82 9.26
N LEU A 97 5.06 -3.44 9.18
CA LEU A 97 5.27 -4.87 9.13
C LEU A 97 6.00 -5.29 10.41
N GLY A 98 5.34 -6.05 11.28
CA GLY A 98 5.94 -6.49 12.54
C GLY A 98 6.26 -5.36 13.52
N THR A 99 5.52 -4.26 13.48
CA THR A 99 5.80 -3.06 14.31
C THR A 99 4.99 -3.01 15.60
N THR A 100 3.83 -3.66 15.62
CA THR A 100 2.82 -3.51 16.67
C THR A 100 2.92 -4.64 17.70
N ASP A 101 2.61 -4.33 18.96
CA ASP A 101 2.63 -5.31 20.05
C ASP A 101 1.56 -6.41 19.85
N PRO A 102 1.88 -7.71 20.02
CA PRO A 102 0.98 -8.84 19.75
C PRO A 102 -0.40 -8.78 20.43
N ASP A 103 -0.46 -8.23 21.65
CA ASP A 103 -1.67 -8.19 22.47
C ASP A 103 -2.43 -6.86 22.33
N SER A 104 -1.85 -5.89 21.61
CA SER A 104 -2.51 -4.62 21.33
C SER A 104 -3.65 -4.76 20.31
N HIS A 105 -4.55 -3.78 20.32
CA HIS A 105 -5.65 -3.71 19.36
C HIS A 105 -5.33 -2.69 18.27
N PHE A 106 -5.02 -3.16 17.06
CA PHE A 106 -4.72 -2.30 15.91
C PHE A 106 -5.95 -2.15 15.00
N THR A 107 -6.54 -0.96 14.98
CA THR A 107 -7.77 -0.64 14.26
C THR A 107 -7.50 -0.12 12.84
N ALA A 108 -8.58 0.12 12.08
CA ALA A 108 -8.47 0.76 10.78
C ALA A 108 -8.10 2.26 10.89
N ASP A 109 -8.50 2.91 11.98
CA ASP A 109 -8.16 4.32 12.24
C ASP A 109 -6.67 4.43 12.60
N ASP A 110 -6.15 3.50 13.41
CA ASP A 110 -4.71 3.39 13.69
C ASP A 110 -3.91 3.18 12.40
N PHE A 111 -4.39 2.29 11.52
CA PHE A 111 -3.79 2.11 10.21
C PHE A 111 -3.78 3.41 9.41
N CYS A 112 -4.90 4.13 9.33
CA CYS A 112 -4.97 5.38 8.57
C CYS A 112 -4.01 6.43 9.11
N HIS A 113 -3.94 6.58 10.44
CA HIS A 113 -3.02 7.50 11.10
C HIS A 113 -1.55 7.15 10.79
N HIS A 114 -1.14 5.91 11.07
CA HIS A 114 0.24 5.48 10.88
C HIS A 114 0.64 5.45 9.40
N ALA A 115 -0.24 4.98 8.51
CA ALA A 115 0.02 4.99 7.08
C ALA A 115 0.21 6.43 6.56
N SER A 116 -0.57 7.40 7.05
CA SER A 116 -0.42 8.81 6.64
C SER A 116 0.94 9.38 7.04
N LEU A 117 1.41 9.10 8.26
CA LEU A 117 2.75 9.52 8.71
C LEU A 117 3.87 8.89 7.86
N VAL A 118 3.74 7.60 7.54
CA VAL A 118 4.71 6.90 6.70
C VAL A 118 4.68 7.47 5.28
N LEU A 119 3.50 7.70 4.71
CA LEU A 119 3.34 8.27 3.38
C LEU A 119 4.04 9.63 3.27
N GLU A 120 3.84 10.53 4.24
CA GLU A 120 4.51 11.83 4.27
C GLU A 120 6.04 11.70 4.37
N SER A 121 6.53 10.77 5.18
CA SER A 121 7.96 10.51 5.30
C SER A 121 8.57 9.91 4.02
N VAL A 122 7.86 9.02 3.35
CA VAL A 122 8.32 8.38 2.11
C VAL A 122 8.33 9.38 0.96
N THR A 123 7.25 10.15 0.79
CA THR A 123 7.18 11.16 -0.28
C THR A 123 8.15 12.31 -0.03
N GLY A 124 8.35 12.73 1.23
CA GLY A 124 9.35 13.73 1.60
C GLY A 124 10.81 13.31 1.36
N ARG A 125 11.06 12.03 1.09
CA ARG A 125 12.37 11.47 0.67
C ARG A 125 12.45 11.20 -0.82
N ASP A 126 11.53 11.76 -1.62
CA ASP A 126 11.41 11.59 -3.07
C ASP A 126 11.31 10.11 -3.50
N ARG A 127 10.62 9.30 -2.69
CA ARG A 127 10.37 7.88 -2.97
C ARG A 127 8.90 7.61 -3.20
N LEU A 128 8.61 6.63 -4.04
CA LEU A 128 7.25 6.18 -4.31
C LEU A 128 6.74 5.30 -3.15
N PRO A 129 5.67 5.70 -2.46
CA PRO A 129 4.99 4.78 -1.54
C PRO A 129 4.20 3.72 -2.28
N ILE A 130 4.43 2.45 -1.92
CA ILE A 130 3.68 1.30 -2.40
C ILE A 130 2.95 0.65 -1.21
N ILE A 131 1.62 0.74 -1.17
CA ILE A 131 0.81 0.06 -0.15
C ILE A 131 0.50 -1.36 -0.64
N ALA A 132 0.84 -2.39 0.13
CA ALA A 132 0.61 -3.78 -0.26
C ALA A 132 0.08 -4.64 0.90
N GLY A 133 -0.95 -5.46 0.64
CA GLY A 133 -1.52 -6.32 1.68
C GLY A 133 -2.95 -6.81 1.38
N GLY A 134 -3.45 -7.72 2.22
CA GLY A 134 -4.72 -8.42 2.00
C GLY A 134 -5.93 -7.82 2.74
N SER A 135 -5.73 -6.79 3.56
CA SER A 135 -6.85 -6.23 4.36
C SER A 135 -7.53 -5.08 3.63
N ASN A 136 -8.43 -5.44 2.72
CA ASN A 136 -9.25 -4.50 1.94
C ASN A 136 -10.02 -3.49 2.81
N SER A 137 -10.31 -3.80 4.09
CA SER A 137 -10.91 -2.83 5.03
C SER A 137 -9.99 -1.66 5.38
N TYR A 138 -8.67 -1.88 5.45
CA TYR A 138 -7.70 -0.82 5.71
C TYR A 138 -7.55 0.09 4.49
N ILE A 139 -7.48 -0.49 3.30
CA ILE A 139 -7.46 0.27 2.04
C ILE A 139 -8.76 1.07 1.90
N GLU A 140 -9.92 0.47 2.15
CA GLU A 140 -11.21 1.17 2.10
C GLU A 140 -11.28 2.32 3.11
N ALA A 141 -10.82 2.12 4.36
CA ALA A 141 -10.73 3.18 5.36
C ALA A 141 -9.84 4.34 4.88
N LEU A 142 -8.64 4.05 4.40
CA LEU A 142 -7.68 5.05 3.95
C LEU A 142 -8.17 5.79 2.69
N VAL A 143 -8.64 5.06 1.69
CA VAL A 143 -8.99 5.61 0.37
C VAL A 143 -10.35 6.30 0.38
N ASN A 144 -11.36 5.73 1.03
CA ASN A 144 -12.73 6.25 0.96
C ASN A 144 -13.05 7.21 2.12
N HIS A 145 -12.55 6.92 3.32
CA HIS A 145 -12.99 7.58 4.56
C HIS A 145 -11.97 8.58 5.14
N HIS A 146 -10.69 8.48 4.77
CA HIS A 146 -9.67 9.42 5.23
C HIS A 146 -9.54 10.64 4.31
N THR A 147 -10.19 11.74 4.69
CA THR A 147 -10.28 12.97 3.87
C THR A 147 -8.91 13.54 3.50
N GLU A 148 -7.98 13.62 4.45
CA GLU A 148 -6.65 14.17 4.21
C GLU A 148 -5.87 13.37 3.16
N PHE A 149 -5.97 12.04 3.21
CA PHE A 149 -5.33 11.16 2.23
C PHE A 149 -5.88 11.45 0.83
N ARG A 150 -7.20 11.55 0.68
CA ARG A 150 -7.85 11.83 -0.61
C ARG A 150 -7.48 13.20 -1.18
N MET A 151 -7.19 14.19 -0.33
CA MET A 151 -6.78 15.52 -0.76
C MET A 151 -5.32 15.56 -1.20
N LYS A 152 -4.44 14.82 -0.50
CA LYS A 152 -3.00 14.81 -0.75
C LYS A 152 -2.56 13.84 -1.85
N TYR A 153 -3.20 12.68 -1.96
CA TYR A 153 -2.70 11.57 -2.77
C TYR A 153 -3.61 11.21 -3.94
N GLU A 154 -2.99 10.87 -5.05
CA GLU A 154 -3.59 10.19 -6.19
C GLU A 154 -3.16 8.72 -6.16
N CYS A 155 -4.08 7.81 -6.46
CA CYS A 155 -3.86 6.37 -6.31
C CYS A 155 -3.85 5.65 -7.66
N CYS A 156 -2.91 4.73 -7.86
CA CYS A 156 -2.95 3.71 -8.89
C CYS A 156 -3.13 2.34 -8.23
N PHE A 157 -4.19 1.61 -8.58
CA PHE A 157 -4.46 0.29 -8.01
C PHE A 157 -4.01 -0.80 -8.96
N LEU A 158 -3.17 -1.71 -8.46
CA LEU A 158 -2.74 -2.91 -9.16
C LEU A 158 -3.40 -4.11 -8.46
N TRP A 159 -4.29 -4.81 -9.16
CA TRP A 159 -4.96 -5.99 -8.64
C TRP A 159 -4.33 -7.25 -9.22
N VAL A 160 -3.59 -7.98 -8.38
CA VAL A 160 -3.05 -9.30 -8.72
C VAL A 160 -4.14 -10.35 -8.54
N ASP A 161 -4.69 -10.80 -9.66
CA ASP A 161 -5.79 -11.77 -9.75
C ASP A 161 -5.27 -13.17 -10.10
N VAL A 162 -5.89 -14.19 -9.51
CA VAL A 162 -5.61 -15.60 -9.80
C VAL A 162 -6.94 -16.32 -9.76
N SER A 163 -7.23 -17.13 -10.78
CA SER A 163 -8.46 -17.90 -10.82
C SER A 163 -8.62 -18.77 -9.56
N LEU A 164 -9.80 -18.74 -8.94
CA LEU A 164 -10.06 -19.45 -7.68
C LEU A 164 -9.68 -20.94 -7.72
N PRO A 165 -9.98 -21.72 -8.79
CA PRO A 165 -9.59 -23.13 -8.83
C PRO A 165 -8.07 -23.34 -8.74
N VAL A 166 -7.28 -22.50 -9.40
CA VAL A 166 -5.81 -22.58 -9.38
C VAL A 166 -5.27 -22.09 -8.04
N LEU A 167 -5.86 -21.03 -7.47
CA LEU A 167 -5.47 -20.54 -6.16
C LEU A 167 -5.78 -21.58 -5.06
N HIS A 168 -6.90 -22.30 -5.17
CA HIS A 168 -7.30 -23.35 -4.24
C HIS A 168 -6.42 -24.60 -4.31
N SER A 169 -5.75 -24.88 -5.43
CA SER A 169 -4.71 -25.92 -5.45
C SER A 169 -3.39 -25.43 -4.83
N TYR A 170 -3.06 -24.15 -4.98
CA TYR A 170 -1.80 -23.58 -4.49
C TYR A 170 -1.79 -23.33 -2.97
N LEU A 171 -2.88 -22.83 -2.39
CA LEU A 171 -2.92 -22.43 -0.99
C LEU A 171 -2.68 -23.59 -0.01
N PRO A 172 -3.23 -24.80 -0.19
CA PRO A 172 -2.92 -25.96 0.63
C PRO A 172 -1.44 -26.32 0.63
N GLU A 173 -0.81 -26.37 -0.55
CA GLU A 173 0.62 -26.66 -0.69
C GLU A 173 1.49 -25.58 -0.02
N ARG A 174 1.03 -24.32 -0.05
CA ARG A 174 1.69 -23.24 0.69
C ARG A 174 1.63 -23.49 2.19
N VAL A 175 0.48 -23.91 2.72
CA VAL A 175 0.35 -24.26 4.15
C VAL A 175 1.28 -25.42 4.50
N ASP A 176 1.41 -26.42 3.63
CA ASP A 176 2.35 -27.52 3.84
C ASP A 176 3.80 -27.01 3.97
N ARG A 177 4.23 -26.14 3.06
CA ARG A 177 5.55 -25.47 3.16
C ARG A 177 5.71 -24.64 4.43
N MET A 178 4.64 -23.98 4.89
CA MET A 178 4.68 -23.22 6.16
C MET A 178 4.85 -24.16 7.36
N VAL A 179 4.18 -25.32 7.36
CA VAL A 179 4.35 -26.36 8.39
C VAL A 179 5.78 -26.89 8.40
N GLU A 180 6.34 -27.21 7.22
CA GLU A 180 7.74 -27.62 7.06
C GLU A 180 8.72 -26.54 7.55
N ALA A 181 8.39 -25.27 7.36
CA ALA A 181 9.19 -24.14 7.83
C ALA A 181 9.09 -23.88 9.35
N GLY A 182 8.21 -24.59 10.07
CA GLY A 182 8.07 -24.45 11.53
C GLY A 182 6.84 -23.68 12.00
N LEU A 183 5.78 -23.57 11.20
CA LEU A 183 4.51 -22.92 11.60
C LEU A 183 3.99 -23.44 12.95
N VAL A 184 4.05 -24.76 13.16
CA VAL A 184 3.54 -25.39 14.39
C VAL A 184 4.40 -25.01 15.59
N ASP A 185 5.72 -24.93 15.41
CA ASP A 185 6.66 -24.54 16.46
C ASP A 185 6.47 -23.09 16.86
N GLU A 186 6.21 -22.23 15.87
CA GLU A 186 5.93 -20.81 16.09
C GLU A 186 4.62 -20.61 16.85
N ALA A 187 3.56 -21.31 16.44
CA ALA A 187 2.29 -21.32 17.15
C ALA A 187 2.42 -21.85 18.58
N ARG A 188 3.22 -22.91 18.79
CA ARG A 188 3.49 -23.48 20.12
C ARG A 188 4.17 -22.48 21.05
N LYS A 189 5.11 -21.67 20.55
CA LYS A 189 5.79 -20.65 21.36
C LYS A 189 4.87 -19.54 21.84
N MET A 190 3.80 -19.23 21.10
CA MET A 190 2.81 -18.21 21.45
C MET A 190 1.55 -18.80 22.12
N PHE A 191 1.55 -20.12 22.36
CA PHE A 191 0.39 -20.80 22.94
C PHE A 191 0.12 -20.32 24.37
N ASP A 192 -1.14 -19.98 24.61
CA ASP A 192 -1.64 -19.62 25.93
C ASP A 192 -3.03 -20.25 26.09
N PRO A 193 -3.24 -21.13 27.09
CA PRO A 193 -4.52 -21.77 27.34
C PRO A 193 -5.68 -20.79 27.60
N GLU A 194 -5.40 -19.57 28.06
CA GLU A 194 -6.40 -18.54 28.36
C GLU A 194 -6.51 -17.49 27.24
N ALA A 195 -5.90 -17.75 26.08
CA ALA A 195 -5.88 -16.85 24.94
C ALA A 195 -7.28 -16.48 24.41
N ASP A 196 -7.49 -15.18 24.19
CA ASP A 196 -8.62 -14.68 23.41
C ASP A 196 -8.25 -14.60 21.92
N TYR A 197 -8.72 -15.56 21.13
CA TYR A 197 -8.52 -15.62 19.67
C TYR A 197 -9.36 -14.60 18.88
N SER A 198 -10.14 -13.72 19.53
CA SER A 198 -10.92 -12.67 18.87
C SER A 198 -10.17 -11.36 18.66
N ARG A 199 -8.95 -11.22 19.22
CA ARG A 199 -8.18 -9.96 19.24
C ARG A 199 -6.72 -10.12 18.81
N GLY A 200 -6.10 -8.99 18.47
CA GLY A 200 -4.67 -8.89 18.19
C GLY A 200 -4.18 -9.85 17.11
N ILE A 201 -2.93 -10.29 17.28
CA ILE A 201 -2.30 -11.28 16.40
C ILE A 201 -2.93 -12.67 16.55
N ARG A 202 -3.58 -12.95 17.69
CA ARG A 202 -4.16 -14.26 18.02
C ARG A 202 -5.26 -14.70 17.06
N ARG A 203 -5.83 -13.76 16.29
CA ARG A 203 -6.80 -14.02 15.21
C ARG A 203 -6.17 -14.68 13.96
N ALA A 204 -4.85 -14.79 13.88
CA ALA A 204 -4.17 -15.35 12.73
C ALA A 204 -4.62 -16.79 12.45
N ILE A 205 -4.93 -17.09 11.19
CA ILE A 205 -5.21 -18.46 10.74
C ILE A 205 -3.97 -19.30 11.03
N GLY A 206 -4.13 -20.36 11.80
CA GLY A 206 -3.05 -21.15 12.36
C GLY A 206 -3.20 -21.35 13.86
N LEU A 207 -3.47 -20.28 14.61
CA LEU A 207 -3.49 -20.36 16.07
C LEU A 207 -4.79 -20.98 16.61
N PRO A 208 -5.99 -20.50 16.24
CA PRO A 208 -7.23 -21.09 16.73
C PRO A 208 -7.39 -22.55 16.29
N GLU A 209 -6.88 -22.90 15.10
CA GLU A 209 -6.93 -24.26 14.56
C GLU A 209 -6.01 -25.22 15.33
N LEU A 210 -4.86 -24.74 15.82
CA LEU A 210 -3.89 -25.54 16.58
C LEU A 210 -4.19 -25.61 18.08
N ASP A 211 -5.08 -24.77 18.62
CA ASP A 211 -5.39 -24.71 20.06
C ASP A 211 -5.67 -26.09 20.68
N LYS A 212 -6.60 -26.85 20.08
CA LYS A 212 -6.97 -28.18 20.59
C LYS A 212 -5.80 -29.16 20.57
N TYR A 213 -4.95 -29.08 19.55
CA TYR A 213 -3.75 -29.90 19.44
C TYR A 213 -2.76 -29.56 20.56
N LEU A 214 -2.48 -28.27 20.75
CA LEU A 214 -1.50 -27.76 21.71
C LEU A 214 -1.92 -28.03 23.17
N ARG A 215 -3.22 -27.95 23.49
CA ARG A 215 -3.75 -28.24 24.84
C ARG A 215 -3.46 -29.65 25.32
N ILE A 216 -3.47 -30.63 24.42
CA ILE A 216 -3.33 -32.04 24.79
C ILE A 216 -1.99 -32.65 24.39
N GLU A 217 -1.11 -31.86 23.76
CA GLU A 217 0.17 -32.31 23.20
C GLU A 217 1.04 -33.03 24.24
N ALA A 218 1.01 -32.59 25.49
CA ALA A 218 1.78 -33.17 26.60
C ALA A 218 1.17 -34.45 27.20
N THR A 219 -0.13 -34.69 26.99
CA THR A 219 -0.88 -35.76 27.68
C THR A 219 -1.39 -36.87 26.76
N ALA A 220 -1.49 -36.59 25.45
CA ALA A 220 -2.06 -37.50 24.47
C ALA A 220 -1.04 -38.55 23.99
N ASP A 221 -1.54 -39.71 23.55
CA ASP A 221 -0.71 -40.70 22.85
C ASP A 221 -0.31 -40.21 21.44
N GLU A 222 0.73 -40.82 20.88
CA GLU A 222 1.30 -40.46 19.58
C GLU A 222 0.25 -40.45 18.46
N ARG A 223 -0.64 -41.45 18.46
CA ARG A 223 -1.66 -41.63 17.43
C ARG A 223 -2.70 -40.52 17.47
N THR A 224 -3.16 -40.15 18.66
CA THR A 224 -4.14 -39.09 18.88
C THR A 224 -3.53 -37.74 18.54
N ARG A 225 -2.27 -37.51 18.94
CA ARG A 225 -1.51 -36.30 18.62
C ARG A 225 -1.39 -36.11 17.10
N ALA A 226 -0.93 -37.13 16.38
CA ALA A 226 -0.80 -37.09 14.92
C ALA A 226 -2.14 -36.80 14.23
N ARG A 227 -3.22 -37.47 14.65
CA ARG A 227 -4.57 -37.25 14.09
C ARG A 227 -5.07 -35.83 14.32
N LEU A 228 -4.84 -35.25 15.49
CA LEU A 228 -5.28 -33.88 15.78
C LEU A 228 -4.46 -32.84 15.06
N LEU A 229 -3.15 -33.07 14.91
CA LEU A 229 -2.29 -32.20 14.12
C LEU A 229 -2.74 -32.17 12.65
N GLU A 230 -3.00 -33.34 12.08
CA GLU A 230 -3.52 -33.47 10.72
C GLU A 230 -4.87 -32.76 10.54
N ALA A 231 -5.77 -32.91 11.51
CA ALA A 231 -7.07 -32.21 11.51
C ALA A 231 -6.90 -30.69 11.61
N ALA A 232 -5.98 -30.20 12.45
CA ALA A 232 -5.68 -28.78 12.59
C ALA A 232 -5.11 -28.20 11.30
N ILE A 233 -4.11 -28.87 10.69
CA ILE A 233 -3.51 -28.46 9.41
C ILE A 233 -4.56 -28.45 8.30
N THR A 234 -5.42 -29.46 8.23
CA THR A 234 -6.56 -29.48 7.30
C THR A 234 -7.45 -28.26 7.50
N LYS A 235 -7.72 -27.87 8.75
CA LYS A 235 -8.54 -26.70 9.03
C LYS A 235 -7.88 -25.38 8.63
N ILE A 236 -6.56 -25.26 8.81
CA ILE A 236 -5.76 -24.11 8.36
C ILE A 236 -5.88 -23.97 6.83
N LYS A 237 -5.77 -25.07 6.09
CA LYS A 237 -5.92 -25.09 4.63
C LYS A 237 -7.31 -24.61 4.20
N GLU A 238 -8.37 -25.16 4.80
CA GLU A 238 -9.76 -24.74 4.54
C GLU A 238 -9.98 -23.25 4.82
N ASN A 239 -9.56 -22.78 6.00
CA ASN A 239 -9.77 -21.39 6.42
C ASN A 239 -8.97 -20.40 5.56
N THR A 240 -7.79 -20.81 5.09
CA THR A 240 -6.98 -20.02 4.14
C THR A 240 -7.70 -19.87 2.79
N CYS A 241 -8.28 -20.94 2.25
CA CYS A 241 -9.08 -20.86 1.02
C CYS A 241 -10.35 -20.00 1.23
N ASN A 242 -11.04 -20.18 2.36
CA ASN A 242 -12.20 -19.35 2.71
C ASN A 242 -11.85 -17.87 2.86
N LEU A 243 -10.65 -17.54 3.36
CA LEU A 243 -10.16 -16.17 3.40
C LEU A 243 -9.93 -15.64 1.99
N ALA A 244 -9.28 -16.40 1.10
CA ALA A 244 -9.04 -16.00 -0.28
C ALA A 244 -10.36 -15.71 -1.02
N CYS A 245 -11.37 -16.58 -0.90
CA CYS A 245 -12.72 -16.36 -1.43
C CYS A 245 -13.34 -15.04 -0.94
N ARG A 246 -13.31 -14.80 0.38
CA ARG A 246 -13.88 -13.58 0.99
C ARG A 246 -13.14 -12.32 0.54
N GLN A 247 -11.82 -12.38 0.41
CA GLN A 247 -11.01 -11.28 -0.10
C GLN A 247 -11.35 -10.98 -1.56
N LEU A 248 -11.44 -12.00 -2.41
CA LEU A 248 -11.78 -11.83 -3.82
C LEU A 248 -13.19 -11.24 -4.00
N GLN A 249 -14.18 -11.74 -3.26
CA GLN A 249 -15.54 -11.15 -3.24
C GLN A 249 -15.53 -9.69 -2.81
N LYS A 250 -14.67 -9.30 -1.87
CA LYS A 250 -14.51 -7.90 -1.47
C LYS A 250 -13.81 -7.07 -2.55
N ILE A 251 -12.77 -7.60 -3.19
CA ILE A 251 -12.08 -6.91 -4.30
C ILE A 251 -13.02 -6.68 -5.47
N HIS A 252 -13.84 -7.66 -5.87
CA HIS A 252 -14.83 -7.46 -6.93
C HIS A 252 -15.81 -6.32 -6.61
N ARG A 253 -16.27 -6.20 -5.36
CA ARG A 253 -17.11 -5.08 -4.94
C ARG A 253 -16.39 -3.73 -5.05
N LEU A 254 -15.11 -3.69 -4.67
CA LEU A 254 -14.28 -2.49 -4.79
C LEU A 254 -13.95 -2.15 -6.24
N TYR A 255 -13.74 -3.15 -7.10
CA TYR A 255 -13.52 -2.98 -8.53
C TYR A 255 -14.70 -2.27 -9.19
N SER A 256 -15.93 -2.62 -8.83
CA SER A 256 -17.13 -1.91 -9.30
C SER A 256 -17.23 -0.45 -8.81
N GLN A 257 -16.53 -0.09 -7.73
CA GLN A 257 -16.52 1.28 -7.20
C GLN A 257 -15.37 2.12 -7.77
N TRP A 258 -14.23 1.50 -8.04
CA TRP A 258 -12.98 2.16 -8.42
C TRP A 258 -12.54 1.83 -9.85
N GLU A 259 -13.49 1.43 -10.71
CA GLU A 259 -13.31 0.79 -12.02
C GLU A 259 -12.24 1.45 -12.92
N TRP A 260 -12.11 2.78 -12.86
CA TRP A 260 -11.18 3.55 -13.70
C TRP A 260 -9.74 3.63 -13.16
N SER A 261 -9.51 3.20 -11.91
CA SER A 261 -8.20 3.30 -11.25
C SER A 261 -7.59 1.94 -10.92
N MET A 262 -8.32 0.83 -11.15
CA MET A 262 -7.90 -0.52 -10.82
C MET A 262 -7.53 -1.36 -12.04
N HIS A 263 -6.23 -1.62 -12.18
CA HIS A 263 -5.68 -2.41 -13.25
C HIS A 263 -5.52 -3.87 -12.82
N ARG A 264 -6.28 -4.76 -13.46
CA ARG A 264 -6.21 -6.20 -13.19
C ARG A 264 -5.02 -6.84 -13.89
N LEU A 265 -4.25 -7.62 -13.13
CA LEU A 265 -3.08 -8.38 -13.56
C LEU A 265 -3.38 -9.86 -13.32
N ASP A 266 -3.64 -10.62 -14.39
CA ASP A 266 -3.97 -12.03 -14.27
C ASP A 266 -2.69 -12.88 -14.13
N ALA A 267 -2.42 -13.33 -12.93
CA ALA A 267 -1.29 -14.18 -12.59
C ALA A 267 -1.63 -15.68 -12.73
N THR A 268 -2.82 -16.08 -13.18
CA THR A 268 -3.26 -17.49 -13.19
C THR A 268 -2.28 -18.43 -13.89
N GLU A 269 -1.75 -18.04 -15.04
CA GLU A 269 -0.79 -18.85 -15.79
C GLU A 269 0.55 -19.01 -15.06
N VAL A 270 0.93 -18.06 -14.20
CA VAL A 270 2.12 -18.17 -13.34
C VAL A 270 1.97 -19.34 -12.38
N PHE A 271 0.81 -19.43 -11.73
CA PHE A 271 0.52 -20.47 -10.75
C PHE A 271 0.26 -21.86 -11.37
N ARG A 272 0.08 -21.93 -12.70
CA ARG A 272 0.01 -23.21 -13.43
C ARG A 272 1.39 -23.79 -13.77
N LYS A 273 2.46 -22.99 -13.71
CA LYS A 273 3.82 -23.46 -13.99
C LYS A 273 4.33 -24.37 -12.88
N ARG A 274 4.95 -25.48 -13.26
CA ARG A 274 5.53 -26.46 -12.32
C ARG A 274 6.99 -26.15 -11.99
N GLY A 275 7.73 -25.53 -12.92
CA GLY A 275 9.12 -25.14 -12.72
C GLY A 275 9.25 -23.72 -12.19
N ARG A 276 10.15 -23.51 -11.22
CA ARG A 276 10.42 -22.17 -10.66
C ARG A 276 10.83 -21.16 -11.73
N ARG A 277 11.75 -21.54 -12.63
CA ARG A 277 12.22 -20.66 -13.72
C ARG A 277 11.07 -20.26 -14.65
N GLU A 278 10.26 -21.22 -15.08
CA GLU A 278 9.11 -20.95 -15.96
C GLU A 278 8.06 -20.07 -15.28
N ALA A 279 7.83 -20.27 -13.97
CA ALA A 279 6.95 -19.43 -13.18
C ALA A 279 7.50 -18.00 -13.07
N ASP A 280 8.80 -17.83 -12.83
CA ASP A 280 9.45 -16.53 -12.73
C ASP A 280 9.41 -15.77 -14.07
N GLU A 281 9.69 -16.46 -15.19
CA GLU A 281 9.56 -15.87 -16.53
C GLU A 281 8.10 -15.48 -16.85
N ALA A 282 7.13 -16.32 -16.48
CA ALA A 282 5.71 -16.01 -16.64
C ALA A 282 5.28 -14.83 -15.76
N TRP A 283 5.79 -14.74 -14.53
CA TRP A 283 5.52 -13.65 -13.60
C TRP A 283 6.03 -12.31 -14.14
N ASP A 284 7.27 -12.30 -14.63
CA ASP A 284 7.87 -11.10 -15.22
C ASP A 284 7.08 -10.61 -16.44
N LYS A 285 6.63 -11.53 -17.29
CA LYS A 285 5.89 -11.20 -18.51
C LYS A 285 4.45 -10.79 -18.26
N LEU A 286 3.73 -11.48 -17.38
CA LEU A 286 2.28 -11.33 -17.22
C LEU A 286 1.90 -10.38 -16.08
N VAL A 287 2.79 -10.19 -15.10
CA VAL A 287 2.51 -9.40 -13.90
C VAL A 287 3.43 -8.18 -13.85
N VAL A 288 4.75 -8.38 -13.79
CA VAL A 288 5.68 -7.27 -13.55
C VAL A 288 5.74 -6.31 -14.74
N GLY A 289 5.89 -6.83 -15.97
CA GLY A 289 5.97 -6.03 -17.19
C GLY A 289 4.77 -5.10 -17.37
N PRO A 290 3.52 -5.61 -17.36
CA PRO A 290 2.34 -4.75 -17.42
C PRO A 290 2.23 -3.76 -16.25
N SER A 291 2.58 -4.19 -15.03
CA SER A 291 2.56 -3.31 -13.86
C SER A 291 3.51 -2.13 -14.00
N ASP A 292 4.72 -2.38 -14.50
CA ASP A 292 5.74 -1.36 -14.72
C ASP A 292 5.29 -0.31 -15.74
N ILE A 293 4.66 -0.75 -16.84
CA ILE A 293 4.07 0.17 -17.83
C ILE A 293 2.98 1.03 -17.22
N ILE A 294 2.09 0.42 -16.41
CA ILE A 294 0.99 1.14 -15.75
C ILE A 294 1.55 2.16 -14.75
N VAL A 295 2.53 1.77 -13.93
CA VAL A 295 3.15 2.65 -12.93
C VAL A 295 3.92 3.78 -13.61
N ASP A 296 4.71 3.49 -14.65
CA ASP A 296 5.42 4.51 -15.44
C ASP A 296 4.45 5.53 -16.03
N GLN A 297 3.37 5.07 -16.66
CA GLN A 297 2.32 5.95 -17.16
C GLN A 297 1.67 6.76 -16.04
N PHE A 298 1.39 6.17 -14.89
CA PHE A 298 0.79 6.86 -13.76
C PHE A 298 1.70 7.97 -13.18
N LEU A 299 3.00 7.71 -13.09
CA LEU A 299 3.98 8.68 -12.59
C LEU A 299 4.20 9.83 -13.58
N TYR A 300 4.25 9.54 -14.89
CA TYR A 300 4.64 10.52 -15.92
C TYR A 300 3.51 11.01 -16.85
N ALA A 301 2.25 10.57 -16.65
CA ALA A 301 1.12 10.92 -17.51
C ALA A 301 0.90 12.44 -17.68
N GLN A 302 1.24 13.23 -16.67
CA GLN A 302 1.03 14.69 -16.72
C GLN A 302 2.24 15.47 -17.26
N ASP A 303 3.44 14.89 -17.32
CA ASP A 303 4.58 15.58 -17.93
C ASP A 303 4.50 15.58 -19.46
N ARG A 304 3.80 14.60 -20.05
CA ARG A 304 3.55 14.54 -21.50
C ARG A 304 2.61 15.63 -22.02
N VAL A 305 1.64 16.09 -21.21
CA VAL A 305 0.71 17.17 -21.60
C VAL A 305 1.44 18.52 -21.65
N THR A 306 2.35 18.75 -20.71
CA THR A 306 3.17 19.97 -20.66
C THR A 306 4.15 20.03 -21.84
N THR A 307 4.76 18.91 -22.24
CA THR A 307 5.67 18.87 -23.40
C THR A 307 4.95 19.11 -24.73
N ILE A 308 3.69 18.69 -24.86
CA ILE A 308 2.86 18.99 -26.05
C ILE A 308 2.48 20.47 -26.09
N ASN A 309 2.11 21.08 -24.96
CA ASN A 309 1.80 22.51 -24.90
C ASN A 309 3.03 23.40 -25.13
N VAL A 310 4.20 23.04 -24.59
CA VAL A 310 5.46 23.80 -24.81
C VAL A 310 5.92 23.69 -26.27
N SER A 311 5.73 22.54 -26.94
CA SER A 311 6.03 22.41 -28.38
C SER A 311 5.05 23.16 -29.27
N HIS A 312 3.77 23.27 -28.87
CA HIS A 312 2.78 24.10 -29.56
C HIS A 312 3.02 25.61 -29.37
N GLU A 313 3.44 26.05 -28.17
CA GLU A 313 3.81 27.45 -27.88
C GLU A 313 5.12 27.85 -28.57
N ALA A 314 6.13 26.98 -28.57
CA ALA A 314 7.37 27.22 -29.31
C ALA A 314 7.14 27.31 -30.83
N ALA A 315 6.21 26.51 -31.36
CA ALA A 315 5.80 26.57 -32.77
C ALA A 315 5.00 27.85 -33.09
N THR A 316 4.20 28.38 -32.17
CA THR A 316 3.45 29.64 -32.39
C THR A 316 4.32 30.88 -32.24
N SER A 317 5.31 30.89 -31.33
CA SER A 317 6.29 31.98 -31.25
C SER A 317 7.20 32.06 -32.48
N ALA A 318 7.52 30.93 -33.13
CA ALA A 318 8.30 30.92 -34.36
C ALA A 318 7.56 31.49 -35.58
N VAL A 319 6.22 31.44 -35.59
CA VAL A 319 5.39 31.94 -36.71
C VAL A 319 5.12 33.44 -36.60
N ILE A 320 5.10 34.01 -35.38
CA ILE A 320 4.87 35.46 -35.18
C ILE A 320 6.13 36.30 -35.51
N ALA A 321 7.32 35.70 -35.54
CA ALA A 321 8.57 36.38 -35.89
C ALA A 321 8.80 36.58 -37.41
N ALA A 322 7.89 36.12 -38.28
CA ALA A 322 8.04 36.20 -39.73
C ALA A 322 6.94 37.07 -40.39
N SER A 323 7.01 38.38 -40.18
CA SER A 323 6.31 39.40 -40.98
C SER A 323 7.12 40.70 -40.82
N VAL A 324 7.54 41.49 -41.81
CA VAL A 324 7.20 41.76 -43.22
C VAL A 324 8.42 42.49 -43.83
N PRO A 325 8.82 42.31 -45.11
CA PRO A 325 9.55 43.36 -45.82
C PRO A 325 8.60 44.16 -46.71
N THR A 326 8.31 45.39 -46.28
CA THR A 326 7.79 46.47 -47.11
C THR A 326 8.88 46.92 -48.09
N GLY A 327 8.57 46.99 -49.39
CA GLY A 327 9.41 47.78 -50.30
C GLY A 327 9.29 47.51 -51.80
N ALA A 328 8.65 48.47 -52.48
CA ALA A 328 8.92 48.94 -53.85
C ALA A 328 8.39 48.12 -55.05
N VAL A 329 7.26 48.60 -55.55
CA VAL A 329 6.81 48.53 -56.94
C VAL A 329 7.74 49.36 -57.83
N ALA A 330 8.27 48.76 -58.89
CA ALA A 330 8.81 49.50 -60.04
C ALA A 330 8.53 48.72 -61.35
N ALA A 331 8.07 49.46 -62.35
CA ALA A 331 7.55 49.02 -63.62
C ALA A 331 8.62 48.70 -64.68
N ALA A 332 8.25 47.89 -65.69
CA ALA A 332 8.60 47.92 -67.14
C ALA A 332 8.65 46.47 -67.69
N SER A 333 7.71 46.03 -68.53
CA SER A 333 7.61 46.19 -70.00
C SER A 333 8.51 45.23 -70.81
N ARG A 334 7.84 44.39 -71.64
CA ARG A 334 8.31 43.67 -72.86
C ARG A 334 9.37 42.58 -72.61
N TYR A 335 9.24 41.34 -73.08
CA TYR A 335 8.76 40.79 -74.35
C TYR A 335 8.00 39.48 -74.16
#